data_AF-A0A7S2PAS1-F1
#
_entry.id   AF-A0A7S2PAS1-F1
#
_cell.length_a   1.000
_cell.length_b   1.000
_cell.length_c   1.000
_cell.angle_alpha   90.00
_cell.angle_beta   90.00
_cell.angle_gamma   90.00
#
_symmetry.space_group_name_H-M   'P 1'
#
loop_
_entity.id
_entity.type
_entity.pdbx_description
1 polymer ?
#
loop_
_entity_poly.entity_id
_entity_poly.type
_entity_poly.pdbx_seq_one_letter_code
_entity_poly.pdbx_strand_id
1 'polypeptide(L)'
;FGNRNNNDIERLQNLPAVPVDDRAAEVSQAVLFSGIVGGCVAINAFGGLFGMEDLTPITNLVVGIAITTVVVDNFFDAIVMGGSAVAKMNEDKLPAGAKNMSAPQKEDMPMGIGTGSMTGSVVRGLSRLLNVNTERDCQCEAAAVFAAYSLGLPCFAFQPNALEGASLVIDSMRSEPRTDDDAQNIQGSLDNLASDSGLLKMLIWLLAPVAMELSKYPQLMSSDPCEAQGFVNRLSDQARNNMQYASALLDALPENEEQTNDYLRWALAEADLLLRNNKNIVDALSKALAGGAATVGDCVAILEEW
;
A
#
# COMPACT_ATOMS: atom_id res chain seq x y z
N PHE A 1 -8.60 4.06 23.94
CA PHE A 1 -9.96 4.00 23.35
C PHE A 1 -10.95 3.11 24.16
N GLY A 2 -10.99 3.22 25.50
CA GLY A 2 -11.67 2.24 26.37
C GLY A 2 -13.14 2.48 26.74
N ASN A 3 -13.87 3.39 26.07
CA ASN A 3 -15.29 3.62 26.36
C ASN A 3 -16.02 4.04 25.08
N ARG A 4 -16.51 3.07 24.29
CA ARG A 4 -17.14 3.31 22.99
C ARG A 4 -18.58 3.81 23.18
N ASN A 5 -18.85 5.05 22.77
CA ASN A 5 -20.21 5.49 22.46
C ASN A 5 -20.61 4.97 21.07
N ASN A 6 -21.89 4.62 20.88
CA ASN A 6 -22.39 4.11 19.59
C ASN A 6 -22.08 5.04 18.40
N ASN A 7 -22.04 6.36 18.64
CA ASN A 7 -21.70 7.34 17.61
C ASN A 7 -20.26 7.26 17.12
N ASP A 8 -19.31 6.83 17.97
CA ASP A 8 -17.89 6.71 17.57
C ASP A 8 -17.68 5.47 16.70
N ILE A 9 -18.43 4.39 16.97
CA ILE A 9 -18.43 3.17 16.16
C ILE A 9 -18.98 3.44 14.76
N GLU A 10 -20.10 4.17 14.66
CA GLU A 10 -20.66 4.55 13.34
C GLU A 10 -19.71 5.45 12.54
N ARG A 11 -18.97 6.35 13.21
CA ARG A 11 -17.96 7.17 12.53
C ARG A 11 -16.78 6.34 12.04
N LEU A 12 -16.30 5.37 12.83
CA LEU A 12 -15.21 4.47 12.44
C LEU A 12 -15.61 3.52 11.30
N GLN A 13 -16.85 3.05 11.28
CA GLN A 13 -17.37 2.21 10.19
C GLN A 13 -17.54 2.97 8.87
N ASN A 14 -17.70 4.30 8.93
CA ASN A 14 -17.75 5.17 7.77
C ASN A 14 -16.35 5.59 7.27
N LEU A 15 -15.27 5.27 7.98
CA LEU A 15 -13.91 5.54 7.53
C LEU A 15 -13.49 4.54 6.44
N PRO A 16 -12.67 4.98 5.47
CA PRO A 16 -12.14 4.07 4.46
C PRO A 16 -11.34 2.96 5.13
N ALA A 17 -11.55 1.73 4.66
CA ALA A 17 -10.73 0.60 5.08
C ALA A 17 -9.27 0.84 4.67
N VAL A 18 -8.33 0.41 5.51
CA VAL A 18 -6.92 0.42 5.14
C VAL A 18 -6.75 -0.53 3.95
N PRO A 19 -6.12 -0.07 2.86
CA PRO A 19 -5.94 -0.89 1.67
C PRO A 19 -5.10 -2.13 2.00
N VAL A 20 -5.52 -3.27 1.47
CA VAL A 20 -4.78 -4.53 1.55
C VAL A 20 -3.63 -4.48 0.56
N ASP A 21 -2.42 -4.82 1.00
CA ASP A 21 -1.22 -4.75 0.17
C ASP A 21 -0.73 -6.12 -0.27
N ASP A 22 -1.04 -6.50 -1.51
CA ASP A 22 -0.68 -7.80 -2.10
C ASP A 22 0.60 -7.72 -2.96
N ARG A 23 1.53 -6.78 -2.68
CA ARG A 23 2.67 -6.52 -3.60
C ARG A 23 3.52 -7.72 -3.91
N ALA A 24 3.81 -8.53 -2.88
CA ALA A 24 4.62 -9.72 -3.06
C ALA A 24 3.95 -10.71 -4.02
N ALA A 25 2.62 -10.87 -3.92
CA ALA A 25 1.85 -11.71 -4.82
C ALA A 25 1.77 -11.11 -6.23
N GLU A 26 1.48 -9.81 -6.36
CA GLU A 26 1.39 -9.10 -7.64
C GLU A 26 2.73 -9.11 -8.41
N VAL A 27 3.84 -8.81 -7.74
CA VAL A 27 5.19 -8.82 -8.33
C VAL A 27 5.63 -10.24 -8.68
N SER A 28 5.39 -11.23 -7.81
CA SER A 28 5.71 -12.63 -8.10
C SER A 28 4.95 -13.13 -9.34
N GLN A 29 3.65 -12.84 -9.43
CA GLN A 29 2.83 -13.17 -10.60
C GLN A 29 3.33 -12.46 -11.86
N ALA A 30 3.72 -11.17 -11.77
CA ALA A 30 4.26 -10.43 -12.89
C ALA A 30 5.62 -10.95 -13.38
N VAL A 31 6.53 -11.34 -12.47
CA VAL A 31 7.83 -11.95 -12.81
C VAL A 31 7.63 -13.32 -13.45
N LEU A 32 6.77 -14.16 -12.89
CA LEU A 32 6.46 -15.48 -13.46
C LEU A 32 5.86 -15.34 -14.85
N PHE A 33 4.89 -14.44 -15.03
CA PHE A 33 4.27 -14.17 -16.32
C PHE A 33 5.29 -13.65 -17.34
N SER A 34 6.10 -12.67 -16.96
CA SER A 34 7.14 -12.08 -17.82
C SER A 34 8.22 -13.10 -18.18
N GLY A 35 8.58 -13.99 -17.26
CA GLY A 35 9.52 -15.09 -17.50
C GLY A 35 8.98 -16.11 -18.51
N ILE A 36 7.71 -16.49 -18.39
CA ILE A 36 7.06 -17.43 -19.32
C ILE A 36 6.96 -16.81 -20.72
N VAL A 37 6.44 -15.58 -20.82
CA VAL A 37 6.28 -14.90 -22.11
C VAL A 37 7.64 -14.58 -22.73
N GLY A 38 8.57 -14.01 -21.96
CA GLY A 38 9.92 -13.68 -22.42
C GLY A 38 10.72 -14.92 -22.83
N GLY A 39 10.60 -16.02 -22.08
CA GLY A 39 11.19 -17.31 -22.44
C GLY A 39 10.64 -17.87 -23.75
N CYS A 40 9.32 -17.83 -23.94
CA CYS A 40 8.69 -18.28 -25.19
C CYS A 40 9.08 -17.42 -26.39
N VAL A 41 9.16 -16.09 -26.22
CA VAL A 41 9.60 -15.16 -27.26
C VAL A 41 11.08 -15.37 -27.59
N ALA A 42 11.94 -15.59 -26.60
CA ALA A 42 13.36 -15.87 -26.81
C ALA A 42 13.58 -17.20 -27.56
N ILE A 43 12.83 -18.25 -27.21
CA ILE A 43 12.86 -19.53 -27.92
C ILE A 43 12.36 -19.36 -29.36
N ASN A 44 11.33 -18.54 -29.61
CA ASN A 44 10.87 -18.28 -30.97
C ASN A 44 11.84 -17.43 -31.80
N ALA A 45 12.49 -16.44 -31.19
CA ALA A 45 13.39 -15.53 -31.88
C ALA A 45 14.78 -16.13 -32.12
N PHE A 46 15.27 -16.97 -31.20
CA PHE A 46 16.62 -17.54 -31.24
C PHE A 46 16.64 -19.07 -31.35
N GLY A 47 15.49 -19.75 -31.36
CA GLY A 47 15.41 -21.22 -31.40
C GLY A 47 16.05 -21.83 -32.64
N GLY A 48 16.00 -21.16 -33.79
CA GLY A 48 16.72 -21.58 -35.00
C GLY A 48 18.25 -21.46 -34.87
N LEU A 49 18.75 -20.64 -33.95
CA LEU A 49 20.18 -20.52 -33.66
C LEU A 49 20.69 -21.63 -32.72
N PHE A 50 19.79 -22.20 -31.90
CA PHE A 50 20.11 -23.19 -30.87
C PHE A 50 19.53 -24.59 -31.16
N GLY A 51 18.93 -24.81 -32.33
CA GLY A 51 18.35 -26.09 -32.72
C GLY A 51 17.09 -26.47 -31.93
N MET A 52 16.34 -25.48 -31.42
CA MET A 52 15.09 -25.66 -30.64
C MET A 52 13.83 -25.42 -31.50
N GLU A 53 13.92 -25.64 -32.81
CA GLU A 53 12.84 -25.35 -33.77
C GLU A 53 11.56 -26.18 -33.52
N ASP A 54 11.69 -27.37 -32.92
CA ASP A 54 10.57 -28.23 -32.57
C ASP A 54 9.70 -27.69 -31.42
N LEU A 55 10.20 -26.73 -30.63
CA LEU A 55 9.47 -26.13 -29.52
C LEU A 55 8.62 -24.93 -29.94
N THR A 56 8.90 -24.33 -31.10
CA THR A 56 8.21 -23.16 -31.68
C THR A 56 6.67 -23.27 -31.71
N PRO A 57 6.06 -24.42 -32.05
CA PRO A 57 4.61 -24.57 -32.03
C PRO A 57 4.02 -24.52 -30.61
N ILE A 58 4.74 -25.10 -29.64
CA ILE A 58 4.33 -25.17 -28.24
C ILE A 58 4.47 -23.79 -27.58
N THR A 59 5.56 -23.07 -27.83
CA THR A 59 5.75 -21.69 -27.35
C THR A 59 4.75 -20.72 -27.95
N ASN A 60 4.40 -20.85 -29.23
CA ASN A 60 3.32 -20.06 -29.84
C ASN A 60 1.95 -20.34 -29.22
N LEU A 61 1.65 -21.61 -28.90
CA LEU A 61 0.42 -21.98 -28.21
C LEU A 61 0.38 -21.40 -26.80
N VAL A 62 1.47 -21.48 -26.04
CA VAL A 62 1.56 -20.92 -24.68
C VAL A 62 1.42 -19.40 -24.69
N VAL A 63 2.10 -18.71 -25.60
CA VAL A 63 1.95 -17.24 -25.77
C VAL A 63 0.54 -16.89 -26.21
N GLY A 64 -0.05 -17.66 -27.12
CA GLY A 64 -1.43 -17.49 -27.55
C GLY A 64 -2.42 -17.64 -26.39
N ILE A 65 -2.28 -18.68 -25.56
CA ILE A 65 -3.11 -18.90 -24.38
C ILE A 65 -2.92 -17.77 -23.38
N ALA A 66 -1.68 -17.34 -23.12
CA ALA A 66 -1.37 -16.24 -22.20
C ALA A 66 -2.02 -14.93 -22.65
N ILE A 67 -1.86 -14.53 -23.91
CA ILE A 67 -2.46 -13.31 -24.48
C ILE A 67 -3.99 -13.42 -24.47
N THR A 68 -4.55 -14.56 -24.88
CA THR A 68 -6.01 -14.75 -24.94
C THR A 68 -6.61 -14.69 -23.54
N THR A 69 -5.93 -15.26 -22.53
CA THR A 69 -6.37 -15.17 -21.13
C THR A 69 -6.35 -13.72 -20.65
N VAL A 70 -5.32 -12.95 -21.02
CA VAL A 70 -5.23 -11.53 -20.66
C VAL A 70 -6.35 -10.69 -21.29
N VAL A 71 -6.64 -10.95 -22.57
CA VAL A 71 -7.71 -10.25 -23.30
C VAL A 71 -9.08 -10.63 -22.76
N VAL A 72 -9.32 -11.92 -22.53
CA VAL A 72 -10.60 -12.41 -22.01
C VAL A 72 -10.84 -11.89 -20.60
N ASP A 73 -9.83 -11.85 -19.73
CA ASP A 73 -10.00 -11.42 -18.33
C ASP A 73 -10.23 -9.89 -18.21
N ASN A 74 -9.57 -9.06 -19.03
CA ASN A 74 -9.77 -7.60 -19.00
C ASN A 74 -10.98 -7.10 -19.81
N PHE A 75 -11.31 -7.78 -20.91
CA PHE A 75 -12.37 -7.37 -21.83
C PHE A 75 -13.59 -8.28 -21.77
N PHE A 76 -13.73 -9.11 -20.73
CA PHE A 76 -14.85 -10.05 -20.61
C PHE A 76 -16.20 -9.39 -20.83
N ASP A 77 -16.44 -8.24 -20.19
CA ASP A 77 -17.68 -7.47 -20.36
C ASP A 77 -17.88 -7.01 -21.80
N ALA A 78 -16.84 -6.53 -22.46
CA ALA A 78 -16.91 -6.09 -23.85
C ALA A 78 -17.11 -7.27 -24.82
N ILE A 79 -16.52 -8.44 -24.52
CA ILE A 79 -16.66 -9.67 -25.31
C ILE A 79 -18.06 -10.26 -25.13
N VAL A 80 -18.59 -10.29 -23.92
CA VAL A 80 -19.95 -10.77 -23.63
C VAL A 80 -20.99 -9.81 -24.18
N MET A 81 -20.80 -8.50 -24.03
CA MET A 81 -21.71 -7.49 -24.56
C MET A 81 -21.65 -7.44 -26.10
N GLY A 82 -20.47 -7.55 -26.69
CA GLY A 82 -20.29 -7.66 -28.14
C GLY A 82 -20.84 -8.97 -28.70
N GLY A 83 -20.57 -10.10 -28.03
CA GLY A 83 -21.05 -11.42 -28.41
C GLY A 83 -22.57 -11.54 -28.31
N SER A 84 -23.17 -10.99 -27.26
CA SER A 84 -24.63 -10.93 -27.12
C SER A 84 -25.28 -9.99 -28.13
N ALA A 85 -24.63 -8.86 -28.49
CA ALA A 85 -25.11 -7.99 -29.56
C ALA A 85 -25.05 -8.67 -30.94
N VAL A 86 -23.96 -9.38 -31.26
CA VAL A 86 -23.81 -10.14 -32.52
C VAL A 86 -24.75 -11.35 -32.58
N ALA A 87 -24.99 -12.02 -31.46
CA ALA A 87 -25.95 -13.12 -31.35
C ALA A 87 -27.39 -12.62 -31.55
N LYS A 88 -27.77 -11.48 -30.97
CA LYS A 88 -29.06 -10.82 -31.22
C LYS A 88 -29.23 -10.35 -32.67
N MET A 89 -28.16 -9.91 -33.32
CA MET A 89 -28.20 -9.49 -34.74
C MET A 89 -28.27 -10.67 -35.73
N ASN A 90 -27.96 -11.90 -35.30
CA ASN A 90 -27.97 -13.11 -36.13
C ASN A 90 -28.91 -14.21 -35.58
N GLU A 91 -29.91 -13.82 -34.79
CA GLU A 91 -30.82 -14.74 -34.08
C GLU A 91 -31.54 -15.72 -35.02
N ASP A 92 -31.76 -15.32 -36.27
CA ASP A 92 -32.38 -16.12 -37.34
C ASP A 92 -31.45 -17.19 -37.95
N LYS A 93 -30.13 -17.08 -37.76
CA LYS A 93 -29.12 -18.00 -38.29
C LYS A 93 -28.52 -18.93 -37.23
N LEU A 94 -28.92 -18.77 -35.97
CA LEU A 94 -28.41 -19.59 -34.87
C LEU A 94 -29.13 -20.94 -34.81
N PRO A 95 -28.39 -22.06 -34.65
CA PRO A 95 -28.98 -23.38 -34.44
C PRO A 95 -29.83 -23.38 -33.16
N ALA A 96 -30.95 -24.12 -33.16
CA ALA A 96 -31.95 -24.08 -32.09
C ALA A 96 -31.41 -24.35 -30.67
N GLY A 97 -30.25 -25.01 -30.54
CA GLY A 97 -29.56 -25.24 -29.26
C GLY A 97 -28.83 -24.01 -28.68
N ALA A 98 -28.60 -22.96 -29.47
CA ALA A 98 -27.91 -21.74 -29.05
C ALA A 98 -28.86 -20.56 -28.77
N LYS A 99 -30.16 -20.69 -29.10
CA LYS A 99 -31.17 -19.62 -28.91
C LYS A 99 -31.47 -19.28 -27.45
N ASN A 100 -31.10 -20.16 -26.51
CA ASN A 100 -31.33 -19.97 -25.07
C ASN A 100 -30.02 -20.00 -24.24
N MET A 101 -28.85 -19.90 -24.87
CA MET A 101 -27.59 -19.80 -24.12
C MET A 101 -27.44 -18.38 -23.58
N SER A 102 -27.76 -18.19 -22.29
CA SER A 102 -27.33 -17.02 -21.54
C SER A 102 -25.81 -17.01 -21.47
N ALA A 103 -25.20 -15.84 -21.68
CA ALA A 103 -23.77 -15.67 -21.47
C ALA A 103 -23.39 -16.14 -20.04
N PRO A 104 -22.26 -16.84 -19.87
CA PRO A 104 -21.82 -17.28 -18.55
C PRO A 104 -21.68 -16.09 -17.61
N GLN A 105 -22.19 -16.22 -16.39
CA GLN A 105 -22.03 -15.19 -15.36
C GLN A 105 -20.56 -15.17 -14.90
N LYS A 106 -20.07 -13.99 -14.52
CA LYS A 106 -18.66 -13.79 -14.13
C LYS A 106 -18.24 -14.70 -12.98
N GLU A 107 -19.17 -15.01 -12.07
CA GLU A 107 -18.93 -15.82 -10.89
C GLU A 107 -18.78 -17.32 -11.19
N ASP A 108 -19.25 -17.79 -12.35
CA ASP A 108 -19.26 -19.20 -12.74
C ASP A 108 -18.00 -19.64 -13.51
N MET A 109 -17.08 -18.71 -13.81
CA MET A 109 -15.87 -19.03 -14.56
C MET A 109 -14.77 -19.62 -13.68
N PRO A 110 -14.13 -20.72 -14.13
CA PRO A 110 -13.06 -21.37 -13.38
C PRO A 110 -11.90 -20.39 -13.17
N MET A 111 -11.38 -20.35 -11.95
CA MET A 111 -10.26 -19.49 -11.52
C MET A 111 -10.50 -17.98 -11.59
N GLY A 112 -11.76 -17.51 -11.63
CA GLY A 112 -12.06 -16.07 -11.59
C GLY A 112 -11.69 -15.29 -12.85
N ILE A 113 -11.42 -15.99 -13.95
CA ILE A 113 -11.21 -15.42 -15.28
C ILE A 113 -12.47 -14.63 -15.67
N GLY A 114 -12.35 -13.36 -16.00
CA GLY A 114 -13.43 -12.42 -16.31
C GLY A 114 -13.77 -11.42 -15.20
N THR A 115 -13.12 -11.54 -14.04
CA THR A 115 -13.19 -10.53 -12.95
C THR A 115 -12.12 -9.45 -13.07
N GLY A 116 -11.10 -9.66 -13.92
CA GLY A 116 -9.95 -8.76 -14.03
C GLY A 116 -9.02 -8.80 -12.81
N SER A 117 -9.24 -9.69 -11.85
CA SER A 117 -8.43 -9.79 -10.63
C SER A 117 -7.05 -10.38 -10.91
N MET A 118 -6.98 -11.45 -11.71
CA MET A 118 -5.73 -12.13 -12.06
C MET A 118 -4.86 -11.27 -12.98
N THR A 119 -5.45 -10.69 -14.03
CA THR A 119 -4.75 -9.75 -14.91
C THR A 119 -4.46 -8.41 -14.25
N GLY A 120 -5.35 -7.91 -13.40
CA GLY A 120 -5.13 -6.71 -12.60
C GLY A 120 -3.88 -6.84 -11.74
N SER A 121 -3.72 -7.96 -11.02
CA SER A 121 -2.52 -8.23 -10.21
C SER A 121 -1.23 -8.29 -11.04
N VAL A 122 -1.26 -8.92 -12.22
CA VAL A 122 -0.10 -8.98 -13.14
C VAL A 122 0.23 -7.59 -13.71
N VAL A 123 -0.76 -6.82 -14.15
CA VAL A 123 -0.56 -5.46 -14.71
C VAL A 123 -0.05 -4.50 -13.63
N ARG A 124 -0.59 -4.60 -12.41
CA ARG A 124 -0.12 -3.84 -11.25
C ARG A 124 1.31 -4.21 -10.87
N GLY A 125 1.63 -5.50 -10.82
CA GLY A 125 2.99 -5.99 -10.57
C GLY A 125 3.98 -5.55 -11.65
N LEU A 126 3.58 -5.59 -12.92
CA LEU A 126 4.40 -5.10 -14.04
C LEU A 126 4.59 -3.59 -13.98
N SER A 127 3.54 -2.83 -13.67
CA SER A 127 3.63 -1.40 -13.43
C SER A 127 4.60 -1.09 -12.28
N ARG A 128 4.65 -1.90 -11.23
CA ARG A 128 5.59 -1.71 -10.11
C ARG A 128 7.03 -1.99 -10.49
N LEU A 129 7.25 -2.98 -11.36
CA LEU A 129 8.57 -3.34 -11.84
C LEU A 129 9.14 -2.33 -12.84
N LEU A 130 8.28 -1.71 -13.65
CA LEU A 130 8.72 -0.87 -14.78
C LEU A 130 8.53 0.62 -14.54
N ASN A 131 7.61 1.03 -13.68
CA ASN A 131 7.28 2.43 -13.45
C ASN A 131 7.90 2.93 -12.15
N VAL A 132 9.17 3.34 -12.22
CA VAL A 132 9.80 4.13 -11.16
C VAL A 132 9.29 5.57 -11.31
N ASN A 133 8.46 6.01 -10.37
CA ASN A 133 7.90 7.36 -10.40
C ASN A 133 8.48 8.17 -9.24
N THR A 134 9.59 8.86 -9.53
CA THR A 134 10.31 9.68 -8.54
C THR A 134 9.45 10.80 -7.97
N GLU A 135 8.55 11.40 -8.77
CA GLU A 135 7.64 12.44 -8.28
C GLU A 135 6.70 11.91 -7.19
N ARG A 136 6.22 10.68 -7.40
CA ARG A 136 5.34 10.00 -6.45
C ARG A 136 6.07 9.63 -5.17
N ASP A 137 7.30 9.16 -5.26
CA ASP A 137 8.15 8.88 -4.10
C ASP A 137 8.40 10.18 -3.31
N CYS A 138 8.76 11.28 -3.98
CA CYS A 138 8.95 12.58 -3.33
C CYS A 138 7.67 13.12 -2.67
N GLN A 139 6.47 12.79 -3.18
CA GLN A 139 5.20 13.14 -2.54
C GLN A 139 4.97 12.34 -1.26
N CYS A 140 5.25 11.04 -1.28
CA CYS A 140 5.19 10.17 -0.10
C CYS A 140 6.18 10.63 0.98
N GLU A 141 7.40 10.96 0.58
CA GLU A 141 8.47 11.44 1.46
C GLU A 141 8.13 12.80 2.08
N ALA A 142 7.58 13.73 1.28
CA ALA A 142 7.09 15.01 1.78
C ALA A 142 5.99 14.82 2.84
N ALA A 143 5.05 13.89 2.60
CA ALA A 143 3.98 13.60 3.55
C ALA A 143 4.51 13.03 4.87
N ALA A 144 5.49 12.12 4.82
CA ALA A 144 6.13 11.56 6.01
C ALA A 144 6.85 12.64 6.83
N VAL A 145 7.63 13.50 6.19
CA VAL A 145 8.38 14.58 6.85
C VAL A 145 7.42 15.61 7.45
N PHE A 146 6.41 16.03 6.71
CA PHE A 146 5.40 16.97 7.19
C PHE A 146 4.64 16.42 8.40
N ALA A 147 4.22 15.14 8.35
CA ALA A 147 3.53 14.50 9.45
C ALA A 147 4.43 14.38 10.69
N ALA A 148 5.68 13.96 10.53
CA ALA A 148 6.64 13.90 11.64
C ALA A 148 6.83 15.25 12.32
N TYR A 149 7.01 16.32 11.52
CA TYR A 149 7.17 17.68 12.03
C TYR A 149 5.93 18.17 12.78
N SER A 150 4.76 18.02 12.16
CA SER A 150 3.49 18.50 12.73
C SER A 150 3.11 17.77 14.03
N LEU A 151 3.49 16.49 14.15
CA LEU A 151 3.20 15.68 15.32
C LEU A 151 4.27 15.83 16.43
N GLY A 152 5.36 16.55 16.15
CA GLY A 152 6.47 16.74 17.08
C GLY A 152 7.27 15.46 17.34
N LEU A 153 7.37 14.58 16.34
CA LEU A 153 8.13 13.34 16.47
C LEU A 153 9.64 13.63 16.44
N PRO A 154 10.45 12.87 17.20
CA PRO A 154 11.90 13.09 17.27
C PRO A 154 12.66 12.72 15.98
N CYS A 155 12.02 12.09 15.00
CA CYS A 155 12.64 11.58 13.79
C CYS A 155 11.90 12.03 12.52
N PHE A 156 12.67 12.28 11.46
CA PHE A 156 12.18 12.72 10.14
C PHE A 156 12.62 11.74 9.05
N ALA A 157 12.41 10.43 9.24
CA ALA A 157 12.70 9.51 8.15
C ALA A 157 11.77 9.82 6.97
N PHE A 158 12.37 10.04 5.79
CA PHE A 158 11.63 10.25 4.55
C PHE A 158 10.75 9.04 4.21
N GLN A 159 11.19 7.84 4.61
CA GLN A 159 10.45 6.59 4.42
C GLN A 159 10.19 5.94 5.79
N PRO A 160 8.99 6.10 6.35
CA PRO A 160 8.66 5.56 7.66
C PRO A 160 8.64 4.03 7.63
N ASN A 161 9.21 3.39 8.66
CA ASN A 161 9.31 1.93 8.79
C ASN A 161 8.84 1.47 10.17
N ALA A 162 8.16 0.32 10.21
CA ALA A 162 7.71 -0.34 11.43
C ALA A 162 8.84 -0.60 12.44
N LEU A 163 10.03 -0.96 11.96
CA LEU A 163 11.20 -1.22 12.79
C LEU A 163 11.64 0.04 13.53
N GLU A 164 11.82 1.12 12.78
CA GLU A 164 12.30 2.39 13.30
C GLU A 164 11.28 2.97 14.28
N GLY A 165 10.00 2.93 13.92
CA GLY A 165 8.93 3.34 14.81
C GLY A 165 8.93 2.57 16.13
N ALA A 166 9.06 1.24 16.07
CA ALA A 166 9.09 0.40 17.27
C ALA A 166 10.34 0.66 18.12
N SER A 167 11.52 0.84 17.51
CA SER A 167 12.74 1.19 18.24
C SER A 167 12.64 2.53 18.94
N LEU A 168 12.04 3.54 18.29
CA LEU A 168 11.87 4.87 18.89
C LEU A 168 10.96 4.84 20.12
N VAL A 169 9.86 4.08 20.05
CA VAL A 169 8.96 3.88 21.19
C VAL A 169 9.69 3.19 22.33
N ILE A 170 10.44 2.13 22.05
CA ILE A 170 11.20 1.39 23.08
C ILE A 170 12.31 2.25 23.68
N ASP A 171 13.05 3.00 22.86
CA ASP A 171 14.12 3.87 23.33
C ASP A 171 13.57 5.04 24.16
N SER A 172 12.36 5.53 23.84
CA SER A 172 11.68 6.51 24.70
C SER A 172 11.38 5.98 26.11
N MET A 173 11.11 4.67 26.25
CA MET A 173 10.89 4.02 27.55
C MET A 173 12.17 3.71 28.32
N ARG A 174 13.33 3.63 27.64
CA ARG A 174 14.63 3.33 28.26
C ARG A 174 15.26 4.51 29.00
N SER A 175 14.65 5.69 28.95
CA SER A 175 15.14 6.88 29.66
C SER A 175 15.08 6.65 31.18
N GLU A 176 16.20 6.20 31.75
CA GLU A 176 16.43 5.94 33.18
C GLU A 176 16.47 7.25 34.03
N PRO A 177 16.35 7.16 35.37
CA PRO A 177 15.98 8.28 36.21
C PRO A 177 17.09 9.33 36.31
N ARG A 178 16.67 10.59 36.23
CA ARG A 178 17.49 11.80 36.45
C ARG A 178 18.37 11.65 37.70
N THR A 179 19.67 11.43 37.52
CA THR A 179 20.66 11.86 38.51
C THR A 179 20.85 13.36 38.36
N ASP A 180 20.65 14.06 39.47
CA ASP A 180 20.85 15.49 39.67
C ASP A 180 22.17 15.97 39.03
N ASP A 181 22.09 16.87 38.05
CA ASP A 181 22.83 18.14 37.99
C ASP A 181 22.71 18.78 36.59
N ASP A 182 22.52 20.09 36.62
CA ASP A 182 22.29 20.99 35.49
C ASP A 182 23.29 20.88 34.33
N ALA A 183 22.79 20.77 33.10
CA ALA A 183 23.06 21.72 32.02
C ALA A 183 22.37 21.32 30.70
N GLN A 184 21.51 22.21 30.19
CA GLN A 184 20.98 22.25 28.81
C GLN A 184 19.92 21.21 28.45
N ASN A 185 18.75 21.35 29.09
CA ASN A 185 17.45 20.82 28.66
C ASN A 185 17.01 21.42 27.29
N ILE A 186 17.54 20.90 26.19
CA ILE A 186 16.88 20.98 24.86
C ILE A 186 16.07 19.70 24.60
N GLN A 187 16.35 18.63 25.36
CA GLN A 187 15.60 17.36 25.38
C GLN A 187 14.37 17.41 26.32
N GLY A 188 13.77 18.59 26.49
CA GLY A 188 12.63 18.78 27.39
C GLY A 188 11.34 18.29 26.73
N SER A 189 10.77 17.20 27.25
CA SER A 189 9.41 16.72 26.93
C SER A 189 9.22 16.15 25.53
N LEU A 190 10.05 15.18 25.12
CA LEU A 190 9.52 14.16 24.20
C LEU A 190 8.38 13.47 24.95
N ASP A 191 7.13 13.77 24.57
CA ASP A 191 5.96 13.04 25.07
C ASP A 191 6.29 11.56 25.09
N ASN A 192 5.92 10.86 26.17
CA ASN A 192 6.16 9.43 26.26
C ASN A 192 5.52 8.75 25.04
N LEU A 193 6.33 8.35 24.06
CA LEU A 193 5.85 7.75 22.80
C LEU A 193 5.16 6.41 23.06
N ALA A 194 5.41 5.81 24.24
CA ALA A 194 4.71 4.64 24.76
C ALA A 194 3.26 4.90 25.20
N SER A 195 2.84 6.16 25.34
CA SER A 195 1.47 6.50 25.72
C SER A 195 0.50 6.28 24.55
N ASP A 196 -0.80 6.12 24.84
CA ASP A 196 -1.86 6.05 23.83
C ASP A 196 -1.73 7.15 22.77
N SER A 197 -1.51 8.40 23.20
CA SER A 197 -1.35 9.52 22.28
C SER A 197 -0.07 9.43 21.46
N GLY A 198 1.02 8.92 22.03
CA GLY A 198 2.29 8.72 21.34
C GLY A 198 2.19 7.66 20.25
N LEU A 199 1.58 6.52 20.57
CA LEU A 199 1.35 5.44 19.61
C LEU A 199 0.46 5.90 18.44
N LEU A 200 -0.57 6.69 18.71
CA LEU A 200 -1.42 7.26 17.66
C LEU A 200 -0.64 8.22 16.76
N LYS A 201 0.22 9.09 17.31
CA LYS A 201 1.11 9.94 16.51
C LYS A 201 2.03 9.11 15.61
N MET A 202 2.58 8.01 16.13
CA MET A 202 3.41 7.09 15.34
C MET A 202 2.62 6.42 14.21
N LEU A 203 1.38 5.99 14.47
CA LEU A 203 0.50 5.40 13.45
C LEU A 203 0.12 6.41 12.36
N ILE A 204 -0.19 7.65 12.72
CA ILE A 204 -0.46 8.73 11.76
C ILE A 204 0.76 8.96 10.88
N TRP A 205 1.96 9.00 11.47
CA TRP A 205 3.20 9.17 10.71
C TRP A 205 3.47 8.01 9.74
N LEU A 206 3.31 6.76 10.18
CA LEU A 206 3.47 5.57 9.32
C LEU A 206 2.46 5.53 8.17
N LEU A 207 1.25 6.05 8.37
CA LEU A 207 0.18 6.06 7.36
C LEU A 207 0.13 7.34 6.51
N ALA A 208 0.91 8.38 6.83
CA ALA A 208 0.92 9.62 6.08
C ALA A 208 1.30 9.45 4.60
N PRO A 209 2.31 8.64 4.23
CA PRO A 209 2.59 8.34 2.82
C PRO A 209 1.42 7.66 2.11
N VAL A 210 0.73 6.74 2.81
CA VAL A 210 -0.43 6.00 2.28
C VAL A 210 -1.59 6.94 2.01
N ALA A 211 -1.90 7.83 2.96
CA ALA A 211 -2.94 8.84 2.80
C ALA A 211 -2.65 9.76 1.60
N MET A 212 -1.40 10.23 1.49
CA MET A 212 -0.97 11.07 0.37
C MET A 212 -1.15 10.36 -0.98
N GLU A 213 -0.71 9.11 -1.06
CA GLU A 213 -0.76 8.33 -2.29
C GLU A 213 -2.20 8.01 -2.72
N LEU A 214 -3.07 7.63 -1.78
CA LEU A 214 -4.50 7.40 -2.05
C LEU A 214 -5.24 8.67 -2.49
N SER A 215 -4.81 9.85 -2.03
CA SER A 215 -5.45 11.11 -2.40
C SER A 215 -5.17 11.54 -3.85
N LYS A 216 -4.03 11.11 -4.41
CA LYS A 216 -3.54 11.53 -5.73
C LYS A 216 -3.56 10.43 -6.78
N TYR A 217 -3.46 9.17 -6.38
CA TYR A 217 -3.31 8.03 -7.29
C TYR A 217 -4.34 6.93 -7.02
N PRO A 218 -4.83 6.24 -8.07
CA PRO A 218 -5.85 5.20 -7.93
C PRO A 218 -5.32 3.87 -7.37
N GLN A 219 -4.00 3.72 -7.25
CA GLN A 219 -3.33 2.52 -6.75
C GLN A 219 -2.24 2.95 -5.80
N LEU A 220 -1.80 2.10 -4.87
CA LEU A 220 -0.58 2.26 -4.07
C LEU A 220 0.63 1.59 -4.74
N MET A 221 1.79 2.24 -4.75
CA MET A 221 3.00 1.74 -5.42
C MET A 221 4.25 2.02 -4.58
N SER A 222 4.30 3.19 -3.96
CA SER A 222 5.45 3.69 -3.19
C SER A 222 5.26 3.40 -1.70
N SER A 223 4.11 3.78 -1.12
CA SER A 223 3.87 3.64 0.32
C SER A 223 3.37 2.26 0.74
N ASP A 224 3.83 1.70 1.86
CA ASP A 224 3.37 0.39 2.34
C ASP A 224 2.43 0.54 3.56
N PRO A 225 1.14 0.16 3.45
CA PRO A 225 0.20 0.22 4.57
C PRO A 225 0.45 -0.86 5.65
N CYS A 226 1.19 -1.93 5.32
CA CYS A 226 1.53 -2.99 6.26
C CYS A 226 2.51 -2.53 7.34
N GLU A 227 3.28 -1.47 7.10
CA GLU A 227 4.24 -0.93 8.07
C GLU A 227 3.56 -0.52 9.38
N ALA A 228 2.37 0.09 9.30
CA ALA A 228 1.60 0.47 10.49
C ALA A 228 1.10 -0.74 11.29
N GLN A 229 0.68 -1.81 10.61
CA GLN A 229 0.31 -3.06 11.28
C GLN A 229 1.54 -3.79 11.85
N GLY A 230 2.63 -3.82 11.08
CA GLY A 230 3.91 -4.38 11.49
C GLY A 230 4.48 -3.71 12.74
N PHE A 231 4.29 -2.40 12.87
CA PHE A 231 4.65 -1.62 14.06
C PHE A 231 3.90 -2.11 15.31
N VAL A 232 2.57 -2.22 15.24
CA VAL A 232 1.74 -2.72 16.35
C VAL A 232 2.13 -4.15 16.72
N ASN A 233 2.31 -5.03 15.73
CA ASN A 233 2.70 -6.42 15.96
C ASN A 233 4.06 -6.51 16.67
N ARG A 234 5.06 -5.74 16.22
CA ARG A 234 6.38 -5.71 16.86
C ARG A 234 6.33 -5.20 18.29
N LEU A 235 5.54 -4.17 18.56
CA LEU A 235 5.37 -3.69 19.95
C LEU A 235 4.66 -4.73 20.82
N SER A 236 3.66 -5.43 20.28
CA SER A 236 2.96 -6.50 21.00
C SER A 236 3.89 -7.69 21.30
N ASP A 237 4.75 -8.07 20.36
CA ASP A 237 5.74 -9.13 20.55
C ASP A 237 6.80 -8.71 21.58
N GLN A 238 7.24 -7.45 21.55
CA GLN A 238 8.19 -6.92 22.53
C GLN A 238 7.58 -6.84 23.94
N ALA A 239 6.31 -6.45 24.06
CA ALA A 239 5.59 -6.45 25.33
C ALA A 239 5.42 -7.88 25.91
N ARG A 240 5.20 -8.88 25.06
CA ARG A 240 5.10 -10.30 25.48
C ARG A 240 6.43 -10.89 25.91
N ASN A 241 7.52 -10.52 25.24
CA ASN A 241 8.84 -11.09 25.48
C ASN A 241 9.64 -10.37 26.59
N ASN A 242 9.31 -9.11 26.90
CA ASN A 242 10.04 -8.30 27.88
C ASN A 242 9.12 -7.77 28.98
N MET A 243 9.22 -8.34 30.19
CA MET A 243 8.44 -7.90 31.36
C MET A 243 8.61 -6.42 31.72
N GLN A 244 9.74 -5.80 31.33
CA GLN A 244 10.03 -4.39 31.61
C GLN A 244 9.11 -3.42 30.86
N TYR A 245 8.66 -3.78 29.65
CA TYR A 245 7.80 -2.92 28.82
C TYR A 245 6.35 -3.37 28.80
N ALA A 246 6.07 -4.57 29.34
CA ALA A 246 4.75 -5.19 29.34
C ALA A 246 3.69 -4.28 29.98
N SER A 247 3.94 -3.72 31.16
CA SER A 247 2.94 -2.89 31.87
C SER A 247 2.62 -1.57 31.19
N ALA A 248 3.57 -0.98 30.46
CA ALA A 248 3.36 0.29 29.75
C ALA A 248 2.69 0.10 28.39
N LEU A 249 3.02 -0.99 27.68
CA LEU A 249 2.52 -1.26 26.33
C LEU A 249 1.19 -2.02 26.31
N LEU A 250 0.93 -2.91 27.28
CA LEU A 250 -0.30 -3.70 27.29
C LEU A 250 -1.56 -2.84 27.45
N ASP A 251 -1.48 -1.74 28.19
CA ASP A 251 -2.61 -0.84 28.39
C ASP A 251 -2.86 0.07 27.18
N ALA A 252 -1.83 0.35 26.39
CA ALA A 252 -1.87 1.31 25.28
C ALA A 252 -2.10 0.66 23.90
N LEU A 253 -1.73 -0.63 23.75
CA LEU A 253 -1.86 -1.39 22.51
C LEU A 253 -3.27 -1.98 22.35
N PRO A 254 -3.74 -2.18 21.11
CA PRO A 254 -5.00 -2.86 20.84
C PRO A 254 -4.92 -4.35 21.26
N GLU A 255 -5.99 -4.85 21.88
CA GLU A 255 -6.04 -6.23 22.39
C GLU A 255 -6.34 -7.26 21.29
N ASN A 256 -7.10 -6.86 20.27
CA ASN A 256 -7.66 -7.73 19.24
C ASN A 256 -7.44 -7.16 17.83
N GLU A 257 -7.45 -8.03 16.81
CA GLU A 257 -7.28 -7.63 15.40
C GLU A 257 -8.32 -6.61 14.93
N GLU A 258 -9.56 -6.70 15.40
CA GLU A 258 -10.62 -5.73 15.10
C GLU A 258 -10.28 -4.33 15.64
N GLN A 259 -9.78 -4.25 16.88
CA GLN A 259 -9.34 -2.98 17.46
C GLN A 259 -8.12 -2.43 16.73
N THR A 260 -7.17 -3.29 16.35
CA THR A 260 -6.03 -2.89 15.52
C THR A 260 -6.49 -2.26 14.22
N ASN A 261 -7.46 -2.88 13.53
CA ASN A 261 -8.03 -2.34 12.31
C ASN A 261 -8.72 -0.99 12.53
N ASP A 262 -9.45 -0.81 13.64
CA ASP A 262 -10.08 0.47 13.97
C ASP A 262 -9.05 1.58 14.21
N TYR A 263 -7.96 1.28 14.93
CA TYR A 263 -6.85 2.21 15.15
C TYR A 263 -6.17 2.62 13.85
N LEU A 264 -5.93 1.65 12.96
CA LEU A 264 -5.30 1.91 11.66
C LEU A 264 -6.21 2.76 10.75
N ARG A 265 -7.52 2.48 10.71
CA ARG A 265 -8.49 3.29 9.94
C ARG A 265 -8.56 4.72 10.46
N TRP A 266 -8.61 4.87 11.78
CA TRP A 266 -8.61 6.19 12.41
C TRP A 266 -7.33 6.96 12.07
N ALA A 267 -6.17 6.34 12.23
CA ALA A 267 -4.89 6.97 11.94
C ALA A 267 -4.73 7.35 10.46
N LEU A 268 -5.24 6.52 9.52
CA LEU A 268 -5.26 6.84 8.10
C LEU A 268 -6.13 8.07 7.79
N ALA A 269 -7.32 8.14 8.39
CA ALA A 269 -8.22 9.28 8.21
C ALA A 269 -7.65 10.57 8.81
N GLU A 270 -7.01 10.47 9.97
CA GLU A 270 -6.37 11.63 10.61
C GLU A 270 -5.15 12.10 9.80
N ALA A 271 -4.36 11.18 9.25
CA ALA A 271 -3.27 11.51 8.35
C ALA A 271 -3.77 12.21 7.07
N ASP A 272 -4.85 11.73 6.46
CA ASP A 272 -5.49 12.36 5.31
C ASP A 272 -5.99 13.78 5.62
N LEU A 273 -6.64 13.97 6.78
CA LEU A 273 -7.08 15.30 7.23
C LEU A 273 -5.89 16.24 7.45
N LEU A 274 -4.85 15.77 8.13
CA LEU A 274 -3.63 16.54 8.41
C LEU A 274 -2.97 17.03 7.11
N LEU A 275 -2.85 16.16 6.11
CA LEU A 275 -2.26 16.49 4.82
C LEU A 275 -3.14 17.40 3.98
N ARG A 276 -4.46 17.18 3.97
CA ARG A 276 -5.41 18.03 3.23
C ARG A 276 -5.45 19.45 3.75
N ASN A 277 -5.44 19.62 5.07
CA ASN A 277 -5.46 20.94 5.71
C ASN A 277 -4.20 21.74 5.37
N ASN A 278 -3.08 21.07 5.10
CA ASN A 278 -1.77 21.67 4.85
C ASN A 278 -1.26 21.42 3.43
N LYS A 279 -2.17 21.15 2.48
CA LYS A 279 -1.84 20.74 1.12
C LYS A 279 -0.81 21.64 0.44
N ASN A 280 -0.91 22.95 0.63
CA ASN A 280 0.00 23.92 0.01
C ASN A 280 1.46 23.71 0.45
N ILE A 281 1.67 23.46 1.75
CA ILE A 281 3.00 23.24 2.33
C ILE A 281 3.54 21.89 1.86
N VAL A 282 2.71 20.84 1.90
CA VAL A 282 3.09 19.49 1.46
C VAL A 282 3.44 19.48 -0.04
N ASP A 283 2.68 20.19 -0.88
CA ASP A 283 2.96 20.30 -2.32
C ASP A 283 4.24 21.11 -2.59
N ALA A 284 4.55 22.14 -1.78
CA ALA A 284 5.80 22.88 -1.88
C ALA A 284 7.01 22.01 -1.48
N LEU A 285 6.88 21.26 -0.39
CA LEU A 285 7.89 20.33 0.10
C LEU A 285 8.16 19.22 -0.93
N SER A 286 7.11 18.65 -1.51
CA SER A 286 7.22 17.65 -2.57
C SER A 286 7.96 18.17 -3.80
N LYS A 287 7.70 19.42 -4.23
CA LYS A 287 8.42 20.04 -5.36
C LYS A 287 9.90 20.26 -5.03
N ALA A 288 10.20 20.66 -3.81
CA ALA A 288 11.58 20.85 -3.36
C ALA A 288 12.35 19.51 -3.38
N LEU A 289 11.75 18.44 -2.84
CA LEU A 289 12.33 17.09 -2.86
C LEU A 289 12.51 16.56 -4.29
N ALA A 290 11.51 16.76 -5.17
CA ALA A 290 11.59 16.37 -6.58
C ALA A 290 12.70 17.12 -7.36
N GLY A 291 13.12 18.29 -6.88
CA GLY A 291 14.25 19.04 -7.43
C GLY A 291 15.62 18.38 -7.21
N GLY A 292 15.71 17.37 -6.33
CA GLY A 292 16.91 16.57 -6.09
C GLY A 292 18.06 17.28 -5.36
N ALA A 293 17.90 18.56 -5.03
CA ALA A 293 18.88 19.39 -4.32
C ALA A 293 18.43 19.77 -2.90
N ALA A 294 17.21 19.41 -2.50
CA ALA A 294 16.67 19.77 -1.19
C ALA A 294 17.36 18.99 -0.08
N THR A 295 17.90 19.74 0.89
CA THR A 295 18.41 19.21 2.15
C THR A 295 17.30 19.23 3.20
N VAL A 296 17.54 18.57 4.34
CA VAL A 296 16.65 18.63 5.51
C VAL A 296 16.45 20.08 5.98
N GLY A 297 17.48 20.92 5.86
CA GLY A 297 17.38 22.36 6.20
C GLY A 297 16.39 23.11 5.30
N ASP A 298 16.39 22.81 3.99
CA ASP A 298 15.44 23.40 3.04
C ASP A 298 14.00 22.94 3.32
N CYS A 299 13.83 21.68 3.73
CA CYS A 299 12.54 21.15 4.14
C CYS A 299 11.99 21.91 5.36
N VAL A 300 12.82 22.14 6.38
CA VAL A 300 12.43 22.90 7.58
C VAL A 300 12.14 24.36 7.23
N ALA A 301 12.94 24.99 6.37
CA ALA A 301 12.69 26.37 5.92
C ALA A 301 11.31 26.51 5.24
N ILE A 302 10.91 25.53 4.43
CA ILE A 302 9.58 25.48 3.81
C ILE A 302 8.47 25.30 4.87
N LEU A 303 8.71 24.46 5.88
CA LEU A 303 7.75 24.21 6.96
C LEU A 303 7.54 25.43 7.87
N GLU A 304 8.58 26.23 8.07
CA GLU A 304 8.58 27.42 8.93
C GLU A 304 8.29 28.73 8.18
N GLU A 305 8.06 28.67 6.86
CA GLU A 305 7.84 29.84 5.99
C GLU A 305 8.96 30.91 6.08
N TRP A 306 10.23 30.48 6.15
CA TRP A 306 11.41 31.36 6.17
C TRP A 306 11.77 31.98 4.81
#